data_AF-A0A7H0Y1R9-F1
#
_entry.id   AF-A0A7H0Y1R9-F1
#
_cell.length_a   1.000
_cell.length_b   1.000
_cell.length_c   1.000
_cell.angle_alpha   90.00
_cell.angle_beta   90.00
_cell.angle_gamma   90.00
#
_symmetry.space_group_name_H-M   'P 1'
#
loop_
_entity.id
_entity.type
_entity.pdbx_description
1 polymer ?
#
loop_
_entity_poly.entity_id
_entity_poly.type
_entity_poly.pdbx_seq_one_letter_code
_entity_poly.pdbx_strand_id
1 'polypeptide(L)'
;MKISFLENGLDSLKKGIGKLTIYEEELYLKKNKTDHRFFYLKDAILNLHHGIEVLFKYILNKESPYLVFSNINEHVHNGFMQMRQKGCSSIFETESSHKIHTVTYNEAIKRVTKVLGLEISKELGDKLEDLERLRNQITHSEIFFSEQSIHFLFNGLLDELDVFFLKAIGEEYKTLSGYSELRKNYSEYLEFLKKNNLEQLGRVIQNLSDSFDKHGISMGMNDVKVLTDINKAEAIIKALLDSGAILGADFYNGHCSGHLPIIERIDKEHFRIYASDNDANYIFKFKSLLVYLPEIEMKQGPVLYFEASEEEAEEKYSDYIKYRDMTNINVKYVEYMEFEDGKVIISPKDIYRFYEEKENNEYYVMPKYTDVFRFYTKGIFCFINVQPLDIQPFDIDKIVNLDAKTLEVALRRNLNNEYQNFH
;
A
#
# COMPACT_ATOMS: atom_id res chain seq x y z
N MET A 1 -20.25 -31.03 9.22
CA MET A 1 -19.73 -29.81 8.57
C MET A 1 -18.22 -29.94 8.50
N LYS A 2 -17.59 -29.71 7.35
CA LYS A 2 -16.13 -29.83 7.16
C LYS A 2 -15.62 -28.49 6.62
N ILE A 3 -14.60 -27.94 7.25
CA ILE A 3 -13.89 -26.74 6.80
C ILE A 3 -12.49 -27.22 6.42
N SER A 4 -12.04 -26.94 5.21
CA SER A 4 -10.70 -27.27 4.76
C SER A 4 -9.63 -26.43 5.48
N PHE A 5 -8.37 -26.87 5.45
CA PHE A 5 -7.27 -26.04 5.95
C PHE A 5 -7.23 -24.67 5.25
N LEU A 6 -7.44 -24.65 3.93
CA LEU A 6 -7.43 -23.41 3.15
C LEU A 6 -8.53 -22.45 3.60
N GLU A 7 -9.78 -22.91 3.69
CA GLU A 7 -10.91 -22.09 4.15
C GLU A 7 -10.70 -21.57 5.58
N ASN A 8 -10.22 -22.43 6.49
CA ASN A 8 -9.97 -22.05 7.88
C ASN A 8 -8.83 -21.01 8.00
N GLY A 9 -7.76 -21.18 7.21
CA GLY A 9 -6.63 -20.27 7.19
C GLY A 9 -7.02 -18.90 6.64
N LEU A 10 -7.74 -18.87 5.52
CA LEU A 10 -8.25 -17.64 4.90
C LEU A 10 -9.27 -16.91 5.80
N ASP A 11 -10.20 -17.63 6.42
CA ASP A 11 -11.16 -17.03 7.36
C ASP A 11 -10.47 -16.40 8.57
N SER A 12 -9.47 -17.08 9.13
CA SER A 12 -8.68 -16.57 10.25
C SER A 12 -7.86 -15.34 9.87
N LEU A 13 -7.21 -15.37 8.69
CA LEU A 13 -6.52 -14.19 8.17
C LEU A 13 -7.47 -13.01 7.96
N LYS A 14 -8.64 -13.24 7.34
CA LYS A 14 -9.64 -12.20 7.09
C LYS A 14 -10.14 -11.58 8.39
N LYS A 15 -10.40 -12.39 9.42
CA LYS A 15 -10.74 -11.90 10.77
C LYS A 15 -9.61 -11.06 11.37
N GLY A 16 -8.37 -11.52 11.23
CA GLY A 16 -7.19 -10.83 11.71
C GLY A 16 -7.05 -9.44 11.09
N ILE A 17 -7.12 -9.34 9.77
CA ILE A 17 -7.11 -8.06 9.04
C ILE A 17 -8.29 -7.18 9.42
N GLY A 18 -9.51 -7.73 9.52
CA GLY A 18 -10.68 -6.95 9.93
C GLY A 18 -10.52 -6.32 11.32
N LYS A 19 -9.91 -7.04 12.26
CA LYS A 19 -9.59 -6.49 13.59
C LYS A 19 -8.47 -5.45 13.55
N LEU A 20 -7.48 -5.64 12.69
CA LEU A 20 -6.42 -4.66 12.46
C LEU A 20 -6.99 -3.35 11.89
N THR A 21 -7.91 -3.43 10.93
CA THR A 21 -8.61 -2.26 10.37
C THR A 21 -9.32 -1.46 11.48
N ILE A 22 -10.07 -2.13 12.35
CA ILE A 22 -10.74 -1.47 13.48
C ILE A 22 -9.71 -0.81 14.41
N TYR A 23 -8.60 -1.48 14.71
CA TYR A 23 -7.51 -0.90 15.50
C TYR A 23 -6.94 0.37 14.85
N GLU A 24 -6.70 0.36 13.54
CA GLU A 24 -6.21 1.51 12.80
C GLU A 24 -7.23 2.66 12.79
N GLU A 25 -8.52 2.38 12.62
CA GLU A 25 -9.59 3.38 12.71
C GLU A 25 -9.63 4.06 14.10
N GLU A 26 -9.50 3.29 15.18
CA GLU A 26 -9.41 3.83 16.55
C GLU A 26 -8.14 4.66 16.76
N LEU A 27 -7.03 4.28 16.10
CA LEU A 27 -5.73 4.95 16.23
C LEU A 27 -5.66 6.27 15.47
N TYR A 28 -6.12 6.29 14.22
CA TYR A 28 -5.93 7.40 13.29
C TYR A 28 -7.15 8.33 13.17
N LEU A 29 -8.37 7.82 13.34
CA LEU A 29 -9.58 8.63 13.10
C LEU A 29 -10.25 9.17 14.37
N LYS A 30 -9.99 8.57 15.53
CA LYS A 30 -10.62 9.00 16.79
C LYS A 30 -9.74 9.95 17.59
N LYS A 31 -10.32 11.09 18.00
CA LYS A 31 -9.66 12.09 18.85
C LYS A 31 -9.36 11.56 20.26
N ASN A 32 -10.25 10.74 20.82
CA ASN A 32 -10.10 10.17 22.15
C ASN A 32 -9.66 8.71 22.02
N LYS A 33 -8.35 8.49 22.05
CA LYS A 33 -7.75 7.15 22.04
C LYS A 33 -8.13 6.43 23.33
N THR A 34 -8.86 5.33 23.23
CA THR A 34 -9.17 4.46 24.37
C THR A 34 -8.22 3.26 24.37
N ASP A 35 -7.89 2.74 25.55
CA ASP A 35 -7.10 1.51 25.65
C ASP A 35 -7.83 0.28 25.08
N HIS A 36 -9.14 0.40 24.83
CA HIS A 36 -9.93 -0.66 24.23
C HIS A 36 -9.40 -1.10 22.85
N ARG A 37 -8.76 -0.18 22.11
CA ARG A 37 -8.14 -0.48 20.81
C ARG A 37 -7.11 -1.62 20.87
N PHE A 38 -6.43 -1.78 22.01
CA PHE A 38 -5.44 -2.84 22.18
C PHE A 38 -6.07 -4.23 22.23
N PHE A 39 -7.36 -4.36 22.56
CA PHE A 39 -8.08 -5.64 22.41
C PHE A 39 -8.30 -6.01 20.95
N TYR A 40 -8.59 -5.04 20.08
CA TYR A 40 -8.66 -5.29 18.64
C TYR A 40 -7.30 -5.69 18.07
N LEU A 41 -6.22 -5.02 18.50
CA LEU A 41 -4.86 -5.40 18.12
C LEU A 41 -4.51 -6.81 18.58
N LYS A 42 -4.86 -7.16 19.83
CA LYS A 42 -4.69 -8.51 20.38
C LYS A 42 -5.41 -9.54 19.51
N ASP A 43 -6.68 -9.32 19.20
CA ASP A 43 -7.47 -10.24 18.37
C ASP A 43 -6.87 -10.34 16.96
N ALA A 44 -6.40 -9.23 16.38
CA ALA A 44 -5.74 -9.22 15.09
C ALA A 44 -4.51 -10.13 15.09
N ILE A 45 -3.61 -9.97 16.06
CA ILE A 45 -2.40 -10.77 16.18
C ILE A 45 -2.72 -12.27 16.33
N LEU A 46 -3.67 -12.63 17.19
CA LEU A 46 -4.05 -14.03 17.42
C LEU A 46 -4.62 -14.68 16.15
N ASN A 47 -5.50 -13.97 15.45
CA ASN A 47 -6.14 -14.48 14.23
C ASN A 47 -5.16 -14.54 13.04
N LEU A 48 -4.29 -13.53 12.88
CA LEU A 48 -3.26 -13.53 11.84
C LEU A 48 -2.26 -14.67 12.06
N HIS A 49 -1.75 -14.80 13.28
CA HIS A 49 -0.82 -15.89 13.64
C HIS A 49 -1.42 -17.26 13.32
N HIS A 50 -2.66 -17.50 13.74
CA HIS A 50 -3.36 -18.74 13.46
C HIS A 50 -3.60 -18.97 11.96
N GLY A 51 -4.08 -17.95 11.23
CA GLY A 51 -4.34 -18.05 9.81
C GLY A 51 -3.09 -18.39 9.01
N ILE A 52 -1.97 -17.73 9.32
CA ILE A 52 -0.66 -17.99 8.71
C ILE A 52 -0.21 -19.44 9.03
N GLU A 53 -0.28 -19.88 10.29
CA GLU A 53 0.07 -21.26 10.68
C GLU A 53 -0.70 -22.29 9.84
N VAL A 54 -2.02 -22.09 9.72
CA VAL A 54 -2.93 -22.98 9.02
C VAL A 54 -2.62 -23.03 7.52
N LEU A 55 -2.29 -21.90 6.89
CA LEU A 55 -1.91 -21.87 5.48
C LEU A 55 -0.55 -22.52 5.21
N PHE A 56 0.44 -22.33 6.08
CA PHE A 56 1.69 -23.08 5.98
C PHE A 56 1.45 -24.60 6.10
N LYS A 57 0.57 -25.02 7.02
CA LYS A 57 0.14 -26.43 7.12
C LYS A 57 -0.59 -26.91 5.87
N TYR A 58 -1.40 -26.07 5.24
CA TYR A 58 -2.06 -26.40 3.98
C TYR A 58 -1.02 -26.67 2.87
N ILE A 59 0.00 -25.81 2.73
CA ILE A 59 1.10 -26.02 1.77
C ILE A 59 1.79 -27.37 2.02
N LEU A 60 2.14 -27.66 3.27
CA LEU A 60 2.76 -28.93 3.65
C LEU A 60 1.85 -30.12 3.32
N ASN A 61 0.55 -30.01 3.60
CA ASN A 61 -0.43 -31.07 3.35
C ASN A 61 -0.64 -31.34 1.86
N LYS A 62 -0.54 -30.30 1.01
CA LYS A 62 -0.65 -30.41 -0.45
C LYS A 62 0.51 -31.23 -1.03
N GLU A 63 1.72 -31.05 -0.50
CA GLU A 63 2.86 -31.88 -0.89
C GLU A 63 2.78 -33.29 -0.30
N SER A 64 2.56 -33.39 1.01
CA SER A 64 2.44 -34.67 1.70
C SER A 64 1.71 -34.52 3.04
N PRO A 65 0.60 -35.24 3.26
CA PRO A 65 -0.14 -35.19 4.52
C PRO A 65 0.72 -35.51 5.75
N TYR A 66 1.82 -36.25 5.63
CA TYR A 66 2.69 -36.56 6.76
C TYR A 66 3.46 -35.35 7.31
N LEU A 67 3.68 -34.33 6.47
CA LEU A 67 4.47 -33.16 6.83
C LEU A 67 3.79 -32.25 7.85
N VAL A 68 2.48 -32.38 8.07
CA VAL A 68 1.74 -31.57 9.04
C VAL A 68 1.82 -32.11 10.47
N PHE A 69 2.33 -33.32 10.69
CA PHE A 69 2.39 -33.92 12.02
C PHE A 69 3.74 -33.68 12.70
N SER A 70 3.70 -33.43 14.01
CA SER A 70 4.91 -33.21 14.80
C SER A 70 5.78 -34.45 14.87
N ASN A 71 5.17 -35.63 14.95
CA ASN A 71 5.85 -36.92 14.94
C ASN A 71 5.01 -37.98 14.23
N ILE A 72 5.62 -38.83 13.41
CA ILE A 72 4.96 -39.97 12.77
C ILE A 72 5.07 -41.16 13.73
N ASN A 73 4.18 -41.17 14.72
CA ASN A 73 4.09 -42.22 15.73
C ASN A 73 2.99 -43.24 15.38
N GLU A 74 2.81 -44.23 16.25
CA GLU A 74 1.78 -45.27 16.11
C GLU A 74 0.37 -44.68 15.97
N HIS A 75 0.06 -43.56 16.63
CA HIS A 75 -1.25 -42.91 16.51
C HIS A 75 -1.50 -42.34 15.12
N VAL A 76 -0.49 -41.73 14.49
CA VAL A 76 -0.58 -41.25 13.10
C VAL A 76 -0.72 -42.44 12.14
N HIS A 77 0.04 -43.52 12.35
CA HIS A 77 -0.06 -44.72 11.52
C HIS A 77 -1.45 -45.37 11.62
N ASN A 78 -1.94 -45.59 12.84
CA ASN A 78 -3.26 -46.16 13.11
C ASN A 78 -4.37 -45.24 12.58
N GLY A 79 -4.21 -43.91 12.67
CA GLY A 79 -5.11 -42.96 12.06
C GLY A 79 -5.20 -43.14 10.54
N PHE A 80 -4.08 -43.18 9.81
CA PHE A 80 -4.11 -43.40 8.36
C PHE A 80 -4.68 -44.77 7.96
N MET A 81 -4.40 -45.82 8.75
CA MET A 81 -5.01 -47.14 8.59
C MET A 81 -6.54 -47.07 8.72
N GLN A 82 -7.05 -46.47 9.79
CA GLN A 82 -8.48 -46.29 10.02
C GLN A 82 -9.13 -45.44 8.93
N MET A 83 -8.46 -44.38 8.50
CA MET A 83 -8.95 -43.49 7.43
C MET A 83 -9.20 -44.28 6.15
N ARG A 84 -8.27 -45.17 5.75
CA ARG A 84 -8.43 -46.05 4.58
C ARG A 84 -9.53 -47.09 4.76
N GLN A 85 -9.58 -47.73 5.94
CA GLN A 85 -10.57 -48.79 6.22
C GLN A 85 -12.00 -48.27 6.30
N LYS A 86 -12.19 -47.08 6.88
CA LYS A 86 -13.51 -46.47 7.10
C LYS A 86 -13.92 -45.50 5.98
N GLY A 87 -13.06 -45.29 4.98
CA GLY A 87 -13.30 -44.34 3.90
C GLY A 87 -13.39 -42.88 4.38
N CYS A 88 -12.73 -42.54 5.48
CA CYS A 88 -12.72 -41.18 6.00
C CYS A 88 -11.94 -40.25 5.08
N SER A 89 -12.37 -38.99 5.02
CA SER A 89 -11.76 -37.99 4.15
C SER A 89 -10.65 -37.17 4.83
N SER A 90 -10.40 -37.46 6.12
CA SER A 90 -9.38 -36.83 6.94
C SER A 90 -8.99 -37.76 8.10
N ILE A 91 -7.71 -37.74 8.48
CA ILE A 91 -7.22 -38.46 9.66
C ILE A 91 -7.86 -37.93 10.96
N PHE A 92 -8.31 -36.68 10.97
CA PHE A 92 -8.97 -36.06 12.11
C PHE A 92 -10.42 -36.55 12.32
N GLU A 93 -10.97 -37.31 11.36
CA GLU A 93 -12.25 -38.01 11.50
C GLU A 93 -12.08 -39.38 12.17
N THR A 94 -10.84 -39.82 12.41
CA THR A 94 -10.54 -41.13 13.00
C THR A 94 -10.60 -41.09 14.52
N GLU A 95 -10.72 -42.25 15.15
CA GLU A 95 -10.76 -42.34 16.61
C GLU A 95 -9.44 -41.89 17.25
N SER A 96 -8.34 -41.93 16.50
CA SER A 96 -7.01 -41.52 16.96
C SER A 96 -6.78 -40.01 16.94
N SER A 97 -7.74 -39.21 16.42
CA SER A 97 -7.60 -37.77 16.19
C SER A 97 -7.12 -36.97 17.40
N HIS A 98 -7.65 -37.28 18.59
CA HIS A 98 -7.31 -36.59 19.85
C HIS A 98 -5.87 -36.79 20.33
N LYS A 99 -5.14 -37.77 19.78
CA LYS A 99 -3.73 -38.06 20.12
C LYS A 99 -2.75 -37.59 19.03
N ILE A 100 -3.27 -37.01 17.95
CA ILE A 100 -2.47 -36.57 16.80
C ILE A 100 -2.15 -35.08 16.98
N HIS A 101 -0.87 -34.78 17.11
CA HIS A 101 -0.38 -33.40 17.21
C HIS A 101 0.16 -32.93 15.86
N THR A 102 -0.24 -31.72 15.48
CA THR A 102 0.29 -31.05 14.28
C THR A 102 1.48 -30.16 14.64
N VAL A 103 2.32 -29.88 13.64
CA VAL A 103 3.48 -29.00 13.77
C VAL A 103 3.09 -27.62 14.31
N THR A 104 4.01 -26.95 14.99
CA THR A 104 3.80 -25.55 15.45
C THR A 104 4.00 -24.56 14.30
N TYR A 105 3.65 -23.29 14.50
CA TYR A 105 3.93 -22.18 13.57
C TYR A 105 5.37 -22.17 13.05
N ASN A 106 6.36 -22.12 13.96
CA ASN A 106 7.78 -22.09 13.60
C ASN A 106 8.22 -23.36 12.85
N GLU A 107 7.72 -24.52 13.26
CA GLU A 107 8.07 -25.78 12.59
C GLU A 107 7.41 -25.88 11.20
N ALA A 108 6.20 -25.35 11.01
CA ALA A 108 5.54 -25.30 9.72
C ALA A 108 6.32 -24.42 8.73
N ILE A 109 6.70 -23.21 9.13
CA ILE A 109 7.54 -22.28 8.33
C ILE A 109 8.88 -22.94 8.00
N LYS A 110 9.53 -23.56 8.98
CA LYS A 110 10.81 -24.23 8.81
C LYS A 110 10.72 -25.40 7.83
N ARG A 111 9.64 -26.19 7.85
CA ARG A 111 9.44 -27.28 6.88
C ARG A 111 9.18 -26.74 5.48
N VAL A 112 8.36 -25.71 5.35
CA VAL A 112 8.11 -25.08 4.04
C VAL A 112 9.40 -24.53 3.44
N THR A 113 10.25 -23.88 4.24
CA THR A 113 11.53 -23.34 3.75
C THR A 113 12.60 -24.40 3.51
N LYS A 114 12.81 -25.33 4.46
CA LYS A 114 13.95 -26.27 4.42
C LYS A 114 13.65 -27.60 3.73
N VAL A 115 12.40 -28.06 3.77
CA VAL A 115 12.00 -29.36 3.18
C VAL A 115 11.44 -29.14 1.79
N LEU A 116 10.55 -28.16 1.60
CA LEU A 116 9.98 -27.86 0.29
C LEU A 116 10.83 -26.91 -0.55
N GLY A 117 11.82 -26.25 0.05
CA GLY A 117 12.68 -25.29 -0.65
C GLY A 117 11.96 -24.02 -1.08
N LEU A 118 10.81 -23.69 -0.47
CA LEU A 118 10.09 -22.45 -0.80
C LEU A 118 10.78 -21.27 -0.12
N GLU A 119 11.21 -20.30 -0.94
CA GLU A 119 11.89 -19.11 -0.47
C GLU A 119 10.93 -18.14 0.22
N ILE A 120 11.31 -17.68 1.40
CA ILE A 120 10.67 -16.58 2.13
C ILE A 120 11.66 -15.42 2.15
N SER A 121 11.21 -14.22 1.79
CA SER A 121 12.07 -13.03 1.84
C SER A 121 12.54 -12.77 3.28
N LYS A 122 13.71 -12.16 3.45
CA LYS A 122 14.21 -11.83 4.78
C LYS A 122 13.20 -10.96 5.56
N GLU A 123 12.63 -9.96 4.89
CA GLU A 123 11.64 -9.06 5.48
C GLU A 123 10.41 -9.80 5.99
N LEU A 124 9.84 -10.73 5.19
CA LEU A 124 8.72 -11.55 5.63
C LEU A 124 9.11 -12.46 6.79
N GLY A 125 10.30 -13.07 6.73
CA GLY A 125 10.84 -13.87 7.82
C GLY A 125 10.90 -13.11 9.14
N ASP A 126 11.47 -11.90 9.12
CA ASP A 126 11.60 -11.03 10.30
C ASP A 126 10.21 -10.65 10.86
N LYS A 127 9.24 -10.30 10.00
CA LYS A 127 7.85 -10.01 10.41
C LYS A 127 7.13 -11.24 10.99
N LEU A 128 7.34 -12.43 10.42
CA LEU A 128 6.75 -13.67 10.93
C LEU A 128 7.28 -14.02 12.32
N GLU A 129 8.57 -13.78 12.58
CA GLU A 129 9.20 -13.96 13.90
C GLU A 129 8.67 -12.93 14.92
N ASP A 130 8.56 -11.67 14.51
CA ASP A 130 7.98 -10.62 15.34
C ASP A 130 6.53 -10.94 15.73
N LEU A 131 5.71 -11.43 14.79
CA LEU A 131 4.33 -11.85 15.04
C LEU A 131 4.25 -12.99 16.06
N GLU A 132 5.11 -14.01 15.96
CA GLU A 132 5.21 -15.10 16.93
C GLU A 132 5.57 -14.55 18.33
N ARG A 133 6.54 -13.63 18.40
CA ARG A 133 6.93 -12.98 19.66
C ARG A 133 5.75 -12.21 20.27
N LEU A 134 5.02 -11.42 19.46
CA LEU A 134 3.84 -10.68 19.93
C LEU A 134 2.77 -11.63 20.47
N ARG A 135 2.44 -12.67 19.70
CA ARG A 135 1.43 -13.66 20.06
C ARG A 135 1.78 -14.35 21.38
N ASN A 136 3.05 -14.70 21.59
CA ASN A 136 3.48 -15.35 22.83
C ASN A 136 3.39 -14.43 24.04
N GLN A 137 3.77 -13.16 23.90
CA GLN A 137 3.60 -12.17 24.98
C GLN A 137 2.12 -11.96 25.32
N ILE A 138 1.25 -11.78 24.33
CA ILE A 138 -0.20 -11.64 24.51
C ILE A 138 -0.82 -12.83 25.24
N THR A 139 -0.28 -14.03 25.02
CA THR A 139 -0.86 -15.27 25.56
C THR A 139 -0.35 -15.60 26.96
N HIS A 140 0.91 -15.26 27.27
CA HIS A 140 1.61 -15.75 28.46
C HIS A 140 2.19 -14.67 29.37
N SER A 141 2.11 -13.39 29.02
CA SER A 141 2.78 -12.30 29.75
C SER A 141 1.98 -10.98 29.71
N GLU A 142 2.43 -9.99 30.46
CA GLU A 142 1.98 -8.60 30.29
C GLU A 142 2.51 -8.04 28.96
N ILE A 143 1.68 -7.26 28.27
CA ILE A 143 1.96 -6.77 26.91
C ILE A 143 2.80 -5.49 26.99
N PHE A 144 4.01 -5.50 26.43
CA PHE A 144 4.88 -4.32 26.33
C PHE A 144 5.31 -4.08 24.88
N PHE A 145 4.57 -3.24 24.14
CA PHE A 145 4.96 -2.84 22.78
C PHE A 145 4.75 -1.35 22.53
N SER A 146 5.63 -0.78 21.71
CA SER A 146 5.46 0.56 21.15
C SER A 146 4.61 0.53 19.88
N GLU A 147 3.88 1.61 19.61
CA GLU A 147 3.12 1.77 18.36
C GLU A 147 4.05 1.70 17.13
N GLN A 148 5.33 2.10 17.25
CA GLN A 148 6.31 1.95 16.16
C GLN A 148 6.59 0.49 15.81
N SER A 149 6.71 -0.39 16.81
CA SER A 149 6.94 -1.82 16.56
C SER A 149 5.74 -2.47 15.88
N ILE A 150 4.53 -2.08 16.27
CA ILE A 150 3.28 -2.52 15.63
C ILE A 150 3.20 -2.03 14.19
N HIS A 151 3.54 -0.76 13.95
CA HIS A 151 3.59 -0.21 12.61
C HIS A 151 4.59 -0.96 11.72
N PHE A 152 5.80 -1.22 12.21
CA PHE A 152 6.81 -1.98 11.46
C PHE A 152 6.33 -3.40 11.11
N LEU A 153 5.73 -4.11 12.06
CA LEU A 153 5.22 -5.47 11.83
C LEU A 153 4.16 -5.51 10.73
N PHE A 154 3.18 -4.61 10.77
CA PHE A 154 2.04 -4.67 9.86
C PHE A 154 2.24 -3.93 8.55
N ASN A 155 3.22 -3.02 8.47
CA ASN A 155 3.56 -2.33 7.22
C ASN A 155 4.00 -3.35 6.16
N GLY A 156 3.27 -3.42 5.04
CA GLY A 156 3.56 -4.33 3.93
C GLY A 156 3.39 -5.83 4.22
N LEU A 157 3.04 -6.24 5.45
CA LEU A 157 2.90 -7.66 5.80
C LEU A 157 1.86 -8.35 4.91
N LEU A 158 0.73 -7.70 4.66
CA LEU A 158 -0.31 -8.29 3.83
C LEU A 158 0.18 -8.58 2.41
N ASP A 159 0.94 -7.66 1.82
CA ASP A 159 1.47 -7.81 0.47
C ASP A 159 2.43 -8.98 0.38
N GLU A 160 3.33 -9.09 1.37
CA GLU A 160 4.28 -10.19 1.43
C GLU A 160 3.60 -11.54 1.62
N LEU A 161 2.57 -11.60 2.48
CA LEU A 161 1.76 -12.81 2.67
C LEU A 161 0.99 -13.17 1.41
N ASP A 162 0.31 -12.21 0.78
CA ASP A 162 -0.46 -12.45 -0.43
C ASP A 162 0.46 -12.92 -1.58
N VAL A 163 1.60 -12.26 -1.79
CA VAL A 163 2.59 -12.64 -2.81
C VAL A 163 3.14 -14.04 -2.53
N PHE A 164 3.53 -14.32 -1.29
CA PHE A 164 4.07 -15.63 -0.91
C PHE A 164 3.04 -16.74 -1.09
N PHE A 165 1.84 -16.58 -0.53
CA PHE A 165 0.81 -17.61 -0.56
C PHE A 165 0.22 -17.78 -1.95
N LEU A 166 0.03 -16.72 -2.73
CA LEU A 166 -0.40 -16.86 -4.12
C LEU A 166 0.62 -17.66 -4.94
N LYS A 167 1.92 -17.43 -4.74
CA LYS A 167 2.99 -18.20 -5.40
C LYS A 167 3.04 -19.65 -4.93
N ALA A 168 2.87 -19.90 -3.63
CA ALA A 168 3.01 -21.24 -3.04
C ALA A 168 1.76 -22.12 -3.20
N ILE A 169 0.56 -21.53 -3.17
CA ILE A 169 -0.73 -22.23 -3.21
C ILE A 169 -1.32 -22.23 -4.63
N GLY A 170 -1.14 -21.14 -5.38
CA GLY A 170 -1.72 -20.93 -6.70
C GLY A 170 -3.12 -20.30 -6.66
N GLU A 171 -3.92 -20.52 -7.71
CA GLU A 171 -5.25 -19.91 -7.92
C GLU A 171 -6.28 -20.24 -6.83
N GLU A 172 -6.04 -21.28 -6.02
CA GLU A 172 -6.88 -21.61 -4.87
C GLU A 172 -6.80 -20.53 -3.77
N TYR A 173 -5.68 -19.80 -3.69
CA TYR A 173 -5.50 -18.74 -2.71
C TYR A 173 -6.19 -17.45 -3.16
N LYS A 174 -7.14 -16.99 -2.35
CA LYS A 174 -7.78 -15.69 -2.52
C LYS A 174 -7.06 -14.66 -1.67
N THR A 175 -6.38 -13.73 -2.33
CA THR A 175 -5.69 -12.60 -1.70
C THR A 175 -6.67 -11.75 -0.91
N LEU A 176 -6.26 -11.22 0.25
CA LEU A 176 -7.17 -10.42 1.08
C LEU A 176 -7.37 -9.01 0.52
N SER A 177 -6.43 -8.54 -0.30
CA SER A 177 -6.51 -7.27 -1.03
C SER A 177 -7.46 -7.27 -2.24
N GLY A 178 -7.99 -8.44 -2.63
CA GLY A 178 -8.74 -8.60 -3.88
C GLY A 178 -7.89 -8.69 -5.15
N TYR A 179 -6.55 -8.68 -5.08
CA TYR A 179 -5.68 -8.80 -6.25
C TYR A 179 -5.92 -10.05 -7.12
N SER A 180 -6.12 -11.22 -6.49
CA SER A 180 -6.47 -12.46 -7.19
C SER A 180 -7.81 -12.37 -7.94
N GLU A 181 -8.77 -11.62 -7.41
CA GLU A 181 -10.06 -11.36 -8.06
C GLU A 181 -9.90 -10.42 -9.24
N LEU A 182 -9.12 -9.34 -9.07
CA LEU A 182 -8.73 -8.44 -10.16
C LEU A 182 -8.13 -9.22 -11.33
N ARG A 183 -7.19 -10.11 -11.04
CA ARG A 183 -6.51 -10.93 -12.07
C ARG A 183 -7.46 -11.90 -12.75
N LYS A 184 -8.37 -12.52 -11.99
CA LYS A 184 -9.33 -13.50 -12.52
C LYS A 184 -10.37 -12.85 -13.44
N ASN A 185 -10.90 -11.69 -13.05
CA ASN A 185 -11.96 -11.00 -13.77
C ASN A 185 -11.43 -10.03 -14.84
N TYR A 186 -10.12 -10.03 -15.06
CA TYR A 186 -9.41 -9.05 -15.86
C TYR A 186 -9.94 -8.91 -17.30
N SER A 187 -10.27 -10.03 -17.94
CA SER A 187 -10.83 -10.01 -19.31
C SER A 187 -12.23 -9.39 -19.34
N GLU A 188 -13.07 -9.71 -18.35
CA GLU A 188 -14.43 -9.16 -18.23
C GLU A 188 -14.40 -7.65 -17.97
N TYR A 189 -13.45 -7.21 -17.15
CA TYR A 189 -13.17 -5.79 -16.87
C TYR A 189 -12.78 -5.01 -18.12
N LEU A 190 -11.86 -5.53 -18.93
CA LEU A 190 -11.49 -4.89 -20.19
C LEU A 190 -12.66 -4.83 -21.19
N GLU A 191 -13.48 -5.88 -21.26
CA GLU A 191 -14.69 -5.87 -22.08
C GLU A 191 -15.70 -4.82 -21.61
N PHE A 192 -15.91 -4.70 -20.30
CA PHE A 192 -16.80 -3.69 -19.72
C PHE A 192 -16.33 -2.28 -20.08
N LEU A 193 -15.05 -1.97 -19.88
CA LEU A 193 -14.49 -0.65 -20.18
C LEU A 193 -14.59 -0.33 -21.67
N LYS A 194 -14.28 -1.30 -22.54
CA LYS A 194 -14.45 -1.16 -23.99
C LYS A 194 -15.89 -0.87 -24.39
N LYS A 195 -16.87 -1.59 -23.83
CA LYS A 195 -18.31 -1.35 -24.08
C LYS A 195 -18.77 0.04 -23.63
N ASN A 196 -18.06 0.67 -22.70
CA ASN A 196 -18.36 2.00 -22.18
C ASN A 196 -17.49 3.12 -22.77
N ASN A 197 -16.69 2.85 -23.80
CA ASN A 197 -15.74 3.81 -24.43
C ASN A 197 -14.67 4.33 -23.44
N LEU A 198 -14.16 3.46 -22.57
CA LEU A 198 -13.15 3.76 -21.56
C LEU A 198 -11.85 2.98 -21.82
N GLU A 199 -11.45 2.82 -23.08
CA GLU A 199 -10.28 2.03 -23.45
C GLU A 199 -8.98 2.57 -22.85
N GLN A 200 -8.86 3.89 -22.66
CA GLN A 200 -7.71 4.51 -21.98
C GLN A 200 -7.61 4.04 -20.53
N LEU A 201 -8.73 3.96 -19.81
CA LEU A 201 -8.77 3.40 -18.46
C LEU A 201 -8.38 1.91 -18.48
N GLY A 202 -8.82 1.16 -19.50
CA GLY A 202 -8.40 -0.23 -19.67
C GLY A 202 -6.88 -0.40 -19.76
N ARG A 203 -6.19 0.47 -20.52
CA ARG A 203 -4.72 0.50 -20.60
C ARG A 203 -4.06 0.88 -19.28
N VAL A 204 -4.63 1.85 -18.56
CA VAL A 204 -4.14 2.24 -17.23
C VAL A 204 -4.20 1.06 -16.26
N ILE A 205 -5.35 0.39 -16.18
CA ILE A 205 -5.55 -0.76 -15.29
C ILE A 205 -4.63 -1.93 -15.68
N GLN A 206 -4.41 -2.18 -16.99
CA GLN A 206 -3.44 -3.17 -17.46
C GLN A 206 -2.04 -2.87 -16.93
N ASN A 207 -1.52 -1.68 -17.21
CA ASN A 207 -0.15 -1.33 -16.85
C ASN A 207 0.05 -1.35 -15.33
N LEU A 208 -0.93 -0.89 -14.56
CA LEU A 208 -0.90 -0.96 -13.10
C LEU A 208 -0.89 -2.41 -12.62
N SER A 209 -1.78 -3.26 -13.13
CA SER A 209 -1.85 -4.69 -12.78
C SER A 209 -0.53 -5.42 -13.07
N ASP A 210 0.08 -5.14 -14.22
CA ASP A 210 1.38 -5.71 -14.61
C ASP A 210 2.50 -5.20 -13.69
N SER A 211 2.46 -3.92 -13.33
CA SER A 211 3.41 -3.34 -12.35
C SER A 211 3.22 -3.94 -10.96
N PHE A 212 1.98 -4.19 -10.54
CA PHE A 212 1.66 -4.83 -9.27
C PHE A 212 2.26 -6.23 -9.18
N ASP A 213 2.09 -7.05 -10.23
CA ASP A 213 2.67 -8.40 -10.30
C ASP A 213 4.20 -8.33 -10.22
N LYS A 214 4.80 -7.50 -11.08
CA LYS A 214 6.26 -7.38 -11.20
C LYS A 214 6.95 -6.88 -9.93
N HIS A 215 6.29 -6.01 -9.18
CA HIS A 215 6.86 -5.35 -8.01
C HIS A 215 6.31 -5.86 -6.66
N GLY A 216 5.52 -6.93 -6.68
CA GLY A 216 4.98 -7.55 -5.46
C GLY A 216 4.12 -6.58 -4.67
N ILE A 217 3.13 -5.98 -5.33
CA ILE A 217 2.13 -5.11 -4.72
C ILE A 217 0.79 -5.83 -4.83
N SER A 218 0.21 -6.24 -3.70
CA SER A 218 -1.05 -6.99 -3.71
C SER A 218 -2.25 -6.05 -3.62
N MET A 219 -2.76 -5.52 -4.74
CA MET A 219 -3.85 -4.54 -4.72
C MET A 219 -4.99 -4.91 -5.67
N GLY A 220 -6.23 -5.00 -5.17
CA GLY A 220 -7.43 -5.25 -5.97
C GLY A 220 -8.20 -3.99 -6.35
N MET A 221 -9.35 -4.19 -7.00
CA MET A 221 -10.34 -3.13 -7.19
C MET A 221 -10.96 -2.75 -5.86
N ASN A 222 -11.43 -1.49 -5.75
CA ASN A 222 -11.98 -0.92 -4.53
C ASN A 222 -11.03 -0.98 -3.32
N ASP A 223 -9.73 -0.83 -3.58
CA ASP A 223 -8.70 -0.89 -2.55
C ASP A 223 -7.91 0.42 -2.52
N VAL A 224 -7.35 0.72 -1.36
CA VAL A 224 -6.47 1.85 -1.14
C VAL A 224 -5.25 1.40 -0.38
N LYS A 225 -4.08 1.90 -0.78
CA LYS A 225 -2.80 1.43 -0.27
C LYS A 225 -1.77 2.53 -0.19
N VAL A 226 -1.03 2.56 0.91
CA VAL A 226 0.16 3.41 1.06
C VAL A 226 1.43 2.62 0.72
N LEU A 227 2.23 3.18 -0.18
CA LEU A 227 3.54 2.67 -0.58
C LEU A 227 4.63 3.57 -0.01
N THR A 228 5.43 3.04 0.93
CA THR A 228 6.59 3.73 1.51
C THR A 228 7.91 3.40 0.79
N ASP A 229 7.95 2.30 0.03
CA ASP A 229 9.08 1.97 -0.84
C ASP A 229 9.05 2.86 -2.10
N ILE A 230 10.02 3.75 -2.18
CA ILE A 230 10.18 4.70 -3.29
C ILE A 230 10.31 4.01 -4.65
N ASN A 231 10.90 2.81 -4.72
CA ASN A 231 11.06 2.08 -5.97
C ASN A 231 9.72 1.50 -6.44
N LYS A 232 8.88 1.04 -5.51
CA LYS A 232 7.52 0.60 -5.82
C LYS A 232 6.67 1.79 -6.28
N ALA A 233 6.76 2.93 -5.61
CA ALA A 233 6.08 4.16 -6.02
C ALA A 233 6.50 4.61 -7.42
N GLU A 234 7.80 4.64 -7.71
CA GLU A 234 8.34 4.97 -9.04
C GLU A 234 7.82 4.02 -10.13
N ALA A 235 7.71 2.72 -9.85
CA ALA A 235 7.17 1.75 -10.79
C ALA A 235 5.70 2.01 -11.14
N ILE A 236 4.87 2.36 -10.15
CA ILE A 236 3.46 2.74 -10.37
C ILE A 236 3.34 3.98 -11.26
N ILE A 237 4.16 5.00 -10.98
CA ILE A 237 4.16 6.23 -11.78
C ILE A 237 4.57 5.95 -13.23
N LYS A 238 5.63 5.17 -13.44
CA LYS A 238 6.06 4.77 -14.79
C LYS A 238 4.96 4.01 -15.51
N ALA A 239 4.30 3.07 -14.85
CA ALA A 239 3.19 2.31 -15.42
C ALA A 239 2.02 3.22 -15.88
N LEU A 240 1.71 4.26 -15.10
CA LEU A 240 0.70 5.27 -15.47
C LEU A 240 1.13 6.08 -16.69
N LEU A 241 2.34 6.63 -16.70
CA LEU A 241 2.85 7.43 -17.82
C LEU A 241 2.93 6.60 -19.11
N ASP A 242 3.44 5.37 -19.02
CA ASP A 242 3.57 4.44 -20.15
C ASP A 242 2.22 3.99 -20.73
N SER A 243 1.11 4.17 -20.00
CA SER A 243 -0.23 3.87 -20.50
C SER A 243 -0.75 4.90 -21.52
N GLY A 244 -0.06 6.03 -21.65
CA GLY A 244 -0.53 7.18 -22.43
C GLY A 244 -1.70 7.91 -21.75
N ALA A 245 -1.87 7.76 -20.44
CA ALA A 245 -2.81 8.54 -19.64
C ALA A 245 -2.38 10.02 -19.62
N ILE A 246 -3.35 10.90 -19.74
CA ILE A 246 -3.15 12.31 -19.40
C ILE A 246 -3.36 12.41 -17.90
N LEU A 247 -2.36 12.92 -17.18
CA LEU A 247 -2.43 13.07 -15.73
C LEU A 247 -2.67 14.53 -15.37
N GLY A 248 -3.59 14.79 -14.46
CA GLY A 248 -3.80 16.09 -13.82
C GLY A 248 -3.45 16.02 -12.33
N ALA A 249 -3.30 17.17 -11.70
CA ALA A 249 -3.04 17.26 -10.26
C ALA A 249 -3.45 18.58 -9.64
N ASP A 250 -3.83 18.52 -8.36
CA ASP A 250 -3.89 19.68 -7.49
C ASP A 250 -2.79 19.57 -6.43
N PHE A 251 -2.01 20.64 -6.30
CA PHE A 251 -0.89 20.76 -5.39
C PHE A 251 -1.32 21.54 -4.14
N TYR A 252 -0.70 21.22 -3.01
CA TYR A 252 -1.03 21.83 -1.72
C TYR A 252 -0.69 23.32 -1.58
N ASN A 253 -0.10 23.93 -2.61
CA ASN A 253 0.21 25.35 -2.68
C ASN A 253 -0.89 26.11 -3.44
N GLY A 254 -1.98 25.41 -3.80
CA GLY A 254 -3.12 25.95 -4.55
C GLY A 254 -2.94 25.94 -6.07
N HIS A 255 -1.83 25.40 -6.58
CA HIS A 255 -1.66 25.25 -8.03
C HIS A 255 -2.42 24.02 -8.50
N CYS A 256 -3.03 24.10 -9.68
CA CYS A 256 -3.66 22.98 -10.36
C CYS A 256 -3.06 22.82 -11.75
N SER A 257 -3.02 21.59 -12.24
CA SER A 257 -2.55 21.26 -13.59
C SER A 257 -3.44 20.19 -14.21
N GLY A 258 -3.79 20.38 -15.47
CA GLY A 258 -4.49 19.37 -16.27
C GLY A 258 -3.54 18.44 -17.03
N HIS A 259 -2.23 18.71 -17.04
CA HIS A 259 -1.28 17.95 -17.84
C HIS A 259 0.13 17.83 -17.24
N LEU A 260 0.40 16.65 -16.66
CA LEU A 260 1.67 16.24 -16.09
C LEU A 260 2.41 15.22 -16.97
N PRO A 261 3.17 15.65 -18.00
CA PRO A 261 3.88 14.72 -18.89
C PRO A 261 5.11 14.07 -18.24
N ILE A 262 5.63 14.61 -17.13
CA ILE A 262 6.80 14.05 -16.45
C ILE A 262 6.52 13.96 -14.95
N ILE A 263 6.67 12.77 -14.41
CA ILE A 263 6.77 12.51 -12.98
C ILE A 263 7.92 11.52 -12.80
N GLU A 264 9.02 11.97 -12.22
CA GLU A 264 10.24 11.17 -12.17
C GLU A 264 10.97 11.33 -10.84
N ARG A 265 11.69 10.29 -10.46
CA ARG A 265 12.64 10.32 -9.36
C ARG A 265 13.93 10.96 -9.85
N ILE A 266 14.38 12.03 -9.20
CA ILE A 266 15.57 12.78 -9.61
C ILE A 266 16.82 12.43 -8.79
N ASP A 267 16.64 11.90 -7.58
CA ASP A 267 17.72 11.38 -6.75
C ASP A 267 17.22 10.27 -5.80
N LYS A 268 17.98 9.94 -4.75
CA LYS A 268 17.62 8.86 -3.82
C LYS A 268 16.33 9.10 -3.05
N GLU A 269 15.92 10.35 -2.84
CA GLU A 269 14.81 10.72 -1.96
C GLU A 269 13.80 11.66 -2.62
N HIS A 270 14.09 12.28 -3.76
CA HIS A 270 13.24 13.32 -4.35
C HIS A 270 12.55 12.89 -5.64
N PHE A 271 11.32 13.39 -5.79
CA PHE A 271 10.57 13.38 -7.04
C PHE A 271 10.50 14.78 -7.65
N ARG A 272 10.38 14.81 -8.97
CA ARG A 272 10.02 15.96 -9.79
C ARG A 272 8.71 15.67 -10.50
N ILE A 273 7.77 16.61 -10.43
CA ILE A 273 6.57 16.64 -11.26
C ILE A 273 6.67 17.87 -12.17
N TYR A 274 6.58 17.69 -13.48
CA TYR A 274 6.53 18.80 -14.43
C TYR A 274 5.09 18.99 -14.92
N ALA A 275 4.55 20.18 -14.70
CA ALA A 275 3.25 20.61 -15.21
C ALA A 275 3.45 21.49 -16.44
N SER A 276 3.04 20.98 -17.60
CA SER A 276 3.33 21.63 -18.90
C SER A 276 2.43 22.83 -19.23
N ASP A 277 1.23 22.86 -18.66
CA ASP A 277 0.29 23.98 -18.75
C ASP A 277 0.73 25.18 -17.91
N ASN A 278 1.42 24.91 -16.80
CA ASN A 278 2.00 25.92 -15.92
C ASN A 278 3.47 26.24 -16.25
N ASP A 279 4.11 25.46 -17.13
CA ASP A 279 5.57 25.46 -17.35
C ASP A 279 6.35 25.48 -16.03
N ALA A 280 6.02 24.55 -15.12
CA ALA A 280 6.52 24.52 -13.75
C ALA A 280 7.00 23.13 -13.33
N ASN A 281 8.12 23.09 -12.59
CA ASN A 281 8.66 21.89 -11.96
C ASN A 281 8.41 21.92 -10.45
N TYR A 282 7.85 20.86 -9.91
CA TYR A 282 7.56 20.68 -8.50
C TYR A 282 8.47 19.59 -7.94
N ILE A 283 9.37 19.97 -7.03
CA ILE A 283 10.35 19.07 -6.43
C ILE A 283 10.08 18.94 -4.95
N PHE A 284 10.00 17.72 -4.45
CA PHE A 284 9.74 17.44 -3.04
C PHE A 284 10.43 16.16 -2.60
N LYS A 285 10.73 16.07 -1.29
CA LYS A 285 11.25 14.85 -0.68
C LYS A 285 10.13 13.85 -0.50
N PHE A 286 10.26 12.67 -1.11
CA PHE A 286 9.29 11.59 -1.01
C PHE A 286 9.16 11.09 0.43
N LYS A 287 7.92 10.84 0.86
CA LYS A 287 7.63 10.08 2.08
C LYS A 287 6.89 8.80 1.74
N SER A 288 5.78 8.94 1.01
CA SER A 288 4.95 7.81 0.60
C SER A 288 4.09 8.19 -0.61
N LEU A 289 3.55 7.16 -1.26
CA LEU A 289 2.54 7.28 -2.30
C LEU A 289 1.31 6.49 -1.89
N LEU A 290 0.17 7.16 -1.71
CA LEU A 290 -1.11 6.49 -1.57
C LEU A 290 -1.72 6.27 -2.96
N VAL A 291 -2.15 5.04 -3.23
CA VAL A 291 -2.82 4.64 -4.46
C VAL A 291 -4.22 4.18 -4.10
N TYR A 292 -5.23 4.75 -4.74
CA TYR A 292 -6.62 4.30 -4.67
C TYR A 292 -7.05 3.77 -6.04
N LEU A 293 -7.53 2.53 -6.07
CA LEU A 293 -8.06 1.89 -7.26
C LEU A 293 -9.58 1.71 -7.09
N PRO A 294 -10.42 2.55 -7.73
CA PRO A 294 -11.87 2.46 -7.61
C PRO A 294 -12.44 1.15 -8.16
N GLU A 295 -13.71 0.87 -7.85
CA GLU A 295 -14.48 -0.14 -8.59
C GLU A 295 -14.59 0.24 -10.07
N ILE A 296 -14.46 -0.74 -10.95
CA ILE A 296 -14.48 -0.51 -12.38
C ILE A 296 -15.83 0.03 -12.86
N GLU A 297 -16.90 -0.36 -12.17
CA GLU A 297 -18.28 0.07 -12.37
C GLU A 297 -18.46 1.57 -12.12
N MET A 298 -17.61 2.19 -11.29
CA MET A 298 -17.65 3.63 -11.02
C MET A 298 -17.17 4.45 -12.21
N LYS A 299 -16.48 3.83 -13.20
CA LYS A 299 -15.91 4.50 -14.37
C LYS A 299 -14.91 5.60 -14.02
N GLN A 300 -14.31 5.51 -12.84
CA GLN A 300 -13.30 6.45 -12.34
C GLN A 300 -11.90 5.88 -12.55
N GLY A 301 -10.93 6.78 -12.79
CA GLY A 301 -9.52 6.40 -12.87
C GLY A 301 -8.91 6.18 -11.48
N PRO A 302 -7.74 5.52 -11.41
CA PRO A 302 -6.98 5.49 -10.17
C PRO A 302 -6.64 6.90 -9.70
N VAL A 303 -6.62 7.09 -8.38
CA VAL A 303 -6.23 8.35 -7.73
C VAL A 303 -4.97 8.10 -6.92
N LEU A 304 -4.03 9.03 -7.02
CA LEU A 304 -2.75 8.95 -6.36
C LEU A 304 -2.57 10.15 -5.45
N TYR A 305 -1.99 9.96 -4.28
CA TYR A 305 -1.63 11.07 -3.39
C TYR A 305 -0.16 10.93 -3.02
N PHE A 306 0.64 11.91 -3.39
CA PHE A 306 2.01 11.99 -2.93
C PHE A 306 2.05 12.61 -1.55
N GLU A 307 2.77 11.98 -0.63
CA GLU A 307 3.11 12.57 0.65
C GLU A 307 4.57 13.02 0.64
N ALA A 308 4.81 14.28 0.99
CA ALA A 308 6.13 14.84 1.18
C ALA A 308 6.63 14.61 2.62
N SER A 309 7.93 14.38 2.75
CA SER A 309 8.65 14.41 4.02
C SER A 309 9.08 15.83 4.35
N GLU A 310 9.27 16.12 5.63
CA GLU A 310 9.91 17.36 6.04
C GLU A 310 11.38 17.35 5.59
N GLU A 311 11.86 18.48 5.07
CA GLU A 311 13.27 18.67 4.70
C GLU A 311 13.78 20.01 5.26
N GLU A 312 14.99 20.01 5.82
CA GLU A 312 15.67 21.26 6.15
C GLU A 312 16.28 21.86 4.87
N ALA A 313 16.01 23.14 4.65
CA ALA A 313 16.61 23.84 3.53
C ALA A 313 18.13 23.96 3.73
N GLU A 314 18.90 23.70 2.67
CA GLU A 314 20.35 23.91 2.70
C GLU A 314 20.66 25.36 3.10
N GLU A 315 21.74 25.59 3.85
CA GLU A 315 22.11 26.92 4.38
C GLU A 315 22.16 27.98 3.28
N LYS A 316 22.71 27.65 2.10
CA LYS A 316 22.76 28.54 0.93
C LYS A 316 21.38 28.96 0.39
N TYR A 317 20.29 28.32 0.80
CA TYR A 317 18.92 28.63 0.41
C TYR A 317 18.15 29.42 1.48
N SER A 318 18.73 29.64 2.66
CA SER A 318 18.03 30.23 3.82
C SER A 318 17.30 31.53 3.49
N ASP A 319 17.96 32.38 2.70
CA ASP A 319 17.49 33.73 2.38
C ASP A 319 16.41 33.75 1.29
N TYR A 320 16.20 32.62 0.60
CA TYR A 320 15.23 32.46 -0.47
C TYR A 320 14.00 31.66 -0.06
N ILE A 321 13.96 31.19 1.20
CA ILE A 321 12.83 30.44 1.73
C ILE A 321 11.61 31.35 1.77
N LYS A 322 10.55 30.91 1.10
CA LYS A 322 9.23 31.50 1.17
C LYS A 322 8.31 30.68 2.04
N TYR A 323 7.37 31.39 2.64
CA TYR A 323 6.28 30.84 3.43
C TYR A 323 4.98 31.28 2.77
N ARG A 324 4.09 30.32 2.50
CA ARG A 324 2.71 30.58 2.07
C ARG A 324 1.79 30.01 3.12
N ASP A 325 1.05 30.88 3.78
CA ASP A 325 -0.05 30.48 4.66
C ASP A 325 -1.23 30.06 3.78
N MET A 326 -1.38 28.75 3.62
CA MET A 326 -2.62 28.15 3.14
C MET A 326 -3.56 27.97 4.33
N THR A 327 -4.86 27.85 4.08
CA THR A 327 -5.93 27.77 5.10
C THR A 327 -5.61 26.84 6.28
N ASN A 328 -4.82 25.79 6.03
CA ASN A 328 -4.50 24.76 7.01
C ASN A 328 -2.99 24.47 7.17
N ILE A 329 -2.10 24.95 6.29
CA ILE A 329 -0.66 24.62 6.35
C ILE A 329 0.20 25.83 6.01
N ASN A 330 1.35 25.96 6.67
CA ASN A 330 2.38 26.91 6.27
C ASN A 330 3.38 26.20 5.36
N VAL A 331 3.27 26.48 4.05
CA VAL A 331 4.08 25.84 3.02
C VAL A 331 5.41 26.58 2.90
N LYS A 332 6.49 25.84 3.10
CA LYS A 332 7.88 26.25 2.99
C LYS A 332 8.45 25.78 1.66
N TYR A 333 8.88 26.71 0.83
CA TYR A 333 9.43 26.40 -0.49
C TYR A 333 10.45 27.44 -0.95
N VAL A 334 11.18 27.09 -1.99
CA VAL A 334 12.02 28.01 -2.77
C VAL A 334 11.54 27.96 -4.21
N GLU A 335 11.52 29.11 -4.88
CA GLU A 335 11.07 29.27 -6.28
C GLU A 335 12.16 29.93 -7.15
N TYR A 336 11.94 29.93 -8.47
CA TYR A 336 12.83 30.51 -9.48
C TYR A 336 14.24 29.90 -9.49
N MET A 337 14.29 28.58 -9.46
CA MET A 337 15.55 27.84 -9.60
C MET A 337 15.69 27.33 -11.04
N GLU A 338 16.91 27.07 -11.47
CA GLU A 338 17.18 26.38 -12.72
C GLU A 338 17.27 24.88 -12.45
N PHE A 339 16.78 24.07 -13.38
CA PHE A 339 16.91 22.61 -13.32
C PHE A 339 17.79 22.14 -14.47
N GLU A 340 19.06 21.85 -14.19
CA GLU A 340 20.04 21.37 -15.16
C GLU A 340 20.60 20.02 -14.72
N ASP A 341 20.60 19.03 -15.62
CA ASP A 341 21.18 17.69 -15.40
C ASP A 341 20.75 17.01 -14.08
N GLY A 342 19.46 17.11 -13.74
CA GLY A 342 18.92 16.50 -12.52
C GLY A 342 19.21 17.30 -11.23
N LYS A 343 19.80 18.49 -11.35
CA LYS A 343 20.17 19.33 -10.22
C LYS A 343 19.41 20.64 -10.24
N VAL A 344 19.00 21.05 -9.05
CA VAL A 344 18.44 22.37 -8.80
C VAL A 344 19.60 23.34 -8.57
N ILE A 345 19.73 24.34 -9.44
CA ILE A 345 20.73 25.40 -9.35
C ILE A 345 20.00 26.68 -8.98
N ILE A 346 20.45 27.31 -7.89
CA ILE A 346 20.00 28.66 -7.54
C ILE A 346 21.06 29.62 -8.03
N SER A 347 20.65 30.54 -8.89
CA SER A 347 21.44 31.71 -9.22
C SER A 347 20.84 32.94 -8.55
N PRO A 348 21.39 33.39 -7.40
CA PRO A 348 20.99 34.64 -6.75
C PRO A 348 20.88 35.83 -7.70
N LYS A 349 21.77 35.88 -8.68
CA LYS A 349 21.82 36.93 -9.69
C LYS A 349 20.63 36.86 -10.63
N ASP A 350 20.23 35.66 -11.07
CA ASP A 350 19.09 35.48 -11.97
C ASP A 350 17.77 35.69 -11.23
N ILE A 351 17.68 35.28 -9.96
CA ILE A 351 16.55 35.61 -9.07
C ILE A 351 16.43 37.12 -8.88
N TYR A 352 17.54 37.80 -8.56
CA TYR A 352 17.54 39.26 -8.40
C TYR A 352 17.12 39.97 -9.69
N ARG A 353 17.72 39.59 -10.82
CA ARG A 353 17.38 40.13 -12.15
C ARG A 353 15.90 39.91 -12.47
N PHE A 354 15.34 38.74 -12.15
CA PHE A 354 13.93 38.45 -12.33
C PHE A 354 13.03 39.42 -11.57
N TYR A 355 13.28 39.65 -10.28
CA TYR A 355 12.48 40.60 -9.50
C TYR A 355 12.67 42.04 -9.97
N GLU A 356 13.90 42.43 -10.31
CA GLU A 356 14.21 43.76 -10.84
C GLU A 356 13.48 44.01 -12.17
N GLU A 357 13.48 43.05 -13.08
CA GLU A 357 12.77 43.15 -14.37
C GLU A 357 11.25 43.16 -14.18
N LYS A 358 10.72 42.34 -13.26
CA LYS A 358 9.28 42.29 -12.95
C LYS A 358 8.77 43.59 -12.34
N GLU A 359 9.52 44.21 -11.44
CA GLU A 359 9.13 45.45 -10.77
C GLU A 359 9.27 46.68 -11.68
N ASN A 360 10.24 46.68 -12.60
CA ASN A 360 10.60 47.87 -13.38
C ASN A 360 10.15 47.85 -14.85
N ASN A 361 9.55 46.76 -15.34
CA ASN A 361 9.09 46.66 -16.73
C ASN A 361 7.57 46.47 -16.81
N GLU A 362 6.84 47.53 -17.20
CA GLU A 362 5.38 47.49 -17.42
C GLU A 362 4.95 46.51 -18.53
N TYR A 363 5.88 46.10 -19.39
CA TYR A 363 5.69 45.12 -20.46
C TYR A 363 6.43 43.81 -20.19
N TYR A 364 6.72 43.50 -18.93
CA TYR A 364 7.43 42.28 -18.55
C TYR A 364 6.72 41.04 -19.08
N VAL A 365 7.37 40.36 -20.03
CA VAL A 365 7.00 39.01 -20.44
C VAL A 365 7.81 38.08 -19.57
N MET A 366 7.13 37.24 -18.78
CA MET A 366 7.77 36.23 -17.95
C MET A 366 8.77 35.45 -18.82
N PRO A 367 10.07 35.47 -18.50
CA PRO A 367 11.05 34.76 -19.28
C PRO A 367 10.69 33.27 -19.30
N LYS A 368 11.15 32.57 -20.34
CA LYS A 368 10.92 31.13 -20.53
C LYS A 368 11.79 30.27 -19.58
N TYR A 369 11.91 30.68 -18.32
CA TYR A 369 12.49 29.86 -17.27
C TYR A 369 11.34 29.04 -16.69
N THR A 370 11.46 27.72 -16.72
CA THR A 370 10.50 26.83 -16.07
C THR A 370 10.50 27.15 -14.58
N ASP A 371 9.35 27.49 -14.00
CA ASP A 371 9.27 27.81 -12.58
C ASP A 371 9.57 26.54 -11.77
N VAL A 372 10.80 26.43 -11.26
CA VAL A 372 11.17 25.32 -10.37
C VAL A 372 10.81 25.71 -8.94
N PHE A 373 9.91 24.94 -8.35
CA PHE A 373 9.54 24.99 -6.94
C PHE A 373 10.16 23.80 -6.21
N ARG A 374 10.92 24.05 -5.14
CA ARG A 374 11.38 23.01 -4.21
C ARG A 374 10.70 23.19 -2.88
N PHE A 375 10.04 22.13 -2.43
CA PHE A 375 9.21 22.12 -1.25
C PHE A 375 9.86 21.37 -0.10
N TYR A 376 9.71 21.93 1.10
CA TYR A 376 10.34 21.45 2.33
C TYR A 376 9.31 21.00 3.38
N THR A 377 8.04 21.33 3.18
CA THR A 377 6.96 21.05 4.12
C THR A 377 6.42 19.63 3.94
N LYS A 378 6.29 18.90 5.05
CA LYS A 378 5.63 17.59 5.09
C LYS A 378 4.12 17.68 4.87
N GLY A 379 3.52 16.58 4.42
CA GLY A 379 2.07 16.43 4.30
C GLY A 379 1.67 15.88 2.94
N ILE A 380 0.37 15.82 2.65
CA ILE A 380 -0.11 15.44 1.31
C ILE A 380 0.26 16.56 0.33
N PHE A 381 1.25 16.28 -0.52
CA PHE A 381 1.85 17.23 -1.45
C PHE A 381 0.94 17.56 -2.62
N CYS A 382 0.39 16.52 -3.25
CA CYS A 382 -0.55 16.65 -4.34
C CYS A 382 -1.42 15.40 -4.44
N PHE A 383 -2.58 15.53 -5.05
CA PHE A 383 -3.29 14.39 -5.61
C PHE A 383 -3.16 14.40 -7.13
N ILE A 384 -3.07 13.23 -7.74
CA ILE A 384 -2.92 13.03 -9.18
C ILE A 384 -4.04 12.14 -9.66
N ASN A 385 -4.58 12.46 -10.82
CA ASN A 385 -5.64 11.71 -11.45
C ASN A 385 -5.48 11.49 -12.95
N VAL A 386 -6.18 10.48 -13.48
CA VAL A 386 -6.28 10.23 -14.91
C VAL A 386 -7.38 11.09 -15.53
N GLN A 387 -7.00 12.02 -16.40
CA GLN A 387 -7.89 12.89 -17.16
C GLN A 387 -8.42 12.20 -18.43
N PRO A 388 -9.66 12.48 -18.87
CA PRO A 388 -10.65 13.42 -18.32
C PRO A 388 -11.67 12.73 -17.39
N LEU A 389 -11.29 11.63 -16.73
CA LEU A 389 -12.25 10.84 -15.95
C LEU A 389 -12.74 11.66 -14.76
N ASP A 390 -14.07 11.71 -14.57
CA ASP A 390 -14.69 12.39 -13.44
C ASP A 390 -14.23 11.76 -12.13
N ILE A 391 -13.94 12.61 -11.14
CA ILE A 391 -13.55 12.18 -9.80
C ILE A 391 -14.30 13.07 -8.82
N GLN A 392 -14.71 12.49 -7.69
CA GLN A 392 -14.92 13.27 -6.48
C GLN A 392 -13.63 13.22 -5.67
N PRO A 393 -12.65 14.12 -5.91
CA PRO A 393 -11.46 14.16 -5.08
C PRO A 393 -11.84 14.62 -3.66
N PHE A 394 -11.05 14.18 -2.69
CA PHE A 394 -10.94 14.95 -1.46
C PHE A 394 -10.24 16.27 -1.83
N ASP A 395 -10.90 17.37 -1.52
CA ASP A 395 -10.33 18.71 -1.61
C ASP A 395 -8.96 18.73 -0.90
N ILE A 396 -7.89 19.02 -1.65
CA ILE A 396 -6.50 18.97 -1.18
C ILE A 396 -6.31 19.84 0.06
N ASP A 397 -7.02 20.96 0.14
CA ASP A 397 -6.97 21.90 1.27
C ASP A 397 -7.49 21.28 2.57
N LYS A 398 -8.35 20.26 2.47
CA LYS A 398 -8.91 19.55 3.64
C LYS A 398 -8.02 18.41 4.12
N ILE A 399 -7.12 17.89 3.28
CA ILE A 399 -6.32 16.70 3.57
C ILE A 399 -4.82 17.00 3.68
N VAL A 400 -4.37 18.21 3.33
CA VAL A 400 -2.95 18.59 3.31
C VAL A 400 -2.20 18.31 4.63
N ASN A 401 -2.89 18.44 5.77
CA ASN A 401 -2.33 18.20 7.11
C ASN A 401 -2.36 16.74 7.55
N LEU A 402 -3.02 15.87 6.79
CA LEU A 402 -3.06 14.46 7.09
C LEU A 402 -1.74 13.82 6.63
N ASP A 403 -1.31 12.78 7.34
CA ASP A 403 -0.37 11.83 6.77
C ASP A 403 -1.10 10.82 5.88
N ALA A 404 -0.36 10.18 4.98
CA ALA A 404 -0.95 9.23 4.03
C ALA A 404 -1.64 8.05 4.70
N LYS A 405 -1.17 7.62 5.88
CA LYS A 405 -1.77 6.50 6.60
C LYS A 405 -3.14 6.88 7.19
N THR A 406 -3.26 8.09 7.73
CA THR A 406 -4.54 8.63 8.18
C THR A 406 -5.53 8.74 7.02
N LEU A 407 -5.08 9.19 5.85
CA LEU A 407 -5.90 9.26 4.64
C LEU A 407 -6.31 7.87 4.13
N GLU A 408 -5.42 6.88 4.14
CA GLU A 408 -5.71 5.48 3.79
C GLU A 408 -6.83 4.91 4.66
N VAL A 409 -6.72 5.08 5.98
CA VAL A 409 -7.72 4.57 6.93
C VAL A 409 -9.06 5.29 6.75
N ALA A 410 -9.05 6.60 6.51
CA ALA A 410 -10.26 7.36 6.21
C ALA A 410 -10.93 6.88 4.91
N LEU A 411 -10.15 6.66 3.85
CA LEU A 411 -10.63 6.13 2.58
C LEU A 411 -11.21 4.73 2.77
N ARG A 412 -10.47 3.78 3.34
CA ARG A 412 -10.97 2.41 3.62
C ARG A 412 -12.25 2.41 4.43
N ARG A 413 -12.35 3.25 5.46
CA ARG A 413 -13.54 3.34 6.28
C ARG A 413 -14.75 3.80 5.46
N ASN A 414 -14.59 4.73 4.53
CA ASN A 414 -15.67 5.17 3.65
C ASN A 414 -16.04 4.10 2.62
N LEU A 415 -15.04 3.39 2.07
CA LEU A 415 -15.28 2.22 1.20
C LEU A 415 -16.10 1.13 1.93
N ASN A 416 -15.86 0.95 3.23
CA ASN A 416 -16.55 -0.04 4.05
C ASN A 416 -17.94 0.40 4.57
N ASN A 417 -18.19 1.71 4.71
CA ASN A 417 -19.37 2.21 5.44
C ASN A 417 -20.58 2.60 4.58
N GLU A 418 -20.46 2.80 3.28
CA GLU A 418 -21.58 2.73 2.32
C GLU A 418 -21.20 3.35 0.96
N TYR A 419 -21.75 2.74 -0.09
CA TYR A 419 -22.38 3.46 -1.19
C TYR A 419 -23.54 4.32 -0.62
N GLN A 420 -23.27 5.38 0.14
CA GLN A 420 -24.24 6.40 0.57
C GLN A 420 -23.49 7.62 1.13
N ASN A 421 -23.69 8.71 0.40
CA ASN A 421 -23.77 10.08 0.88
C ASN A 421 -22.49 10.70 1.48
N PHE A 422 -21.67 11.24 0.59
CA PHE A 422 -21.00 12.51 0.85
C PHE A 422 -21.95 13.66 0.44
N HIS A 423 -22.74 14.14 1.39
CA HIS A 423 -23.38 15.47 1.38
C HIS A 423 -23.31 16.10 2.77
#